data_AF-A0A812JPD9-F1
#
_entry.id   AF-A0A812JPD9-F1
#
_cell.length_a   1.000
_cell.length_b   1.000
_cell.length_c   1.000
_cell.angle_alpha   90.00
_cell.angle_beta   90.00
_cell.angle_gamma   90.00
#
_symmetry.space_group_name_H-M   'P 1'
#
loop_
_entity.id
_entity.type
_entity.pdbx_description
1 polymer ?
#
loop_
_entity_poly.entity_id
_entity_poly.type
_entity_poly.pdbx_seq_one_letter_code
_entity_poly.pdbx_strand_id
1 'polypeptide(L)'
;MYIEEVIIDGFKSYSTRVTVGPFDRQFNAITGLNGSGKSNILDSICFVLGISNLTQVRVGNLSELVYKQGQAGVTKASVTVVFNNEDKQASPVGYEMHDKIIITRQIVIGGRNRYLLNSHNVQQNQIQNLFHSVSL
;
A
#
# COMPACT_ATOMS: atom_id res chain seq x y z
N MET A 1 -11.09 9.86 7.15
CA MET A 1 -10.11 8.76 7.01
C MET A 1 -8.71 9.31 6.71
N TYR A 2 -7.64 8.78 7.33
CA TYR A 2 -6.23 9.11 7.00
C TYR A 2 -5.30 7.89 7.18
N ILE A 3 -4.12 7.88 6.56
CA ILE A 3 -3.14 6.78 6.72
C ILE A 3 -2.55 6.85 8.13
N GLU A 4 -2.63 5.76 8.88
CA GLU A 4 -2.01 5.60 10.20
C GLU A 4 -0.66 4.88 10.09
N GLU A 5 -0.57 3.84 9.26
CA GLU A 5 0.65 3.05 9.06
C GLU A 5 0.73 2.47 7.64
N VAL A 6 1.97 2.25 7.18
CA VAL A 6 2.26 1.52 5.94
C VAL A 6 3.22 0.37 6.25
N ILE A 7 2.80 -0.87 5.99
CA ILE A 7 3.60 -2.07 6.19
C ILE A 7 4.07 -2.57 4.83
N ILE A 8 5.38 -2.65 4.65
CA ILE A 8 6.03 -2.96 3.37
C ILE A 8 6.85 -4.25 3.56
N ASP A 9 6.70 -5.22 2.67
CA ASP A 9 7.43 -6.49 2.72
C ASP A 9 7.78 -6.97 1.31
N GLY A 10 9.07 -7.26 1.06
CA GLY A 10 9.57 -7.72 -0.24
C GLY A 10 9.38 -6.74 -1.40
N PHE A 11 9.21 -5.43 -1.14
CA PHE A 11 8.87 -4.42 -2.14
C PHE A 11 10.06 -3.50 -2.47
N LYS A 12 10.47 -3.48 -3.74
CA LYS A 12 11.55 -2.64 -4.30
C LYS A 12 12.88 -2.70 -3.54
N SER A 13 13.12 -1.76 -2.63
CA SER A 13 14.33 -1.68 -1.79
C SER A 13 14.13 -2.27 -0.39
N TYR A 14 12.90 -2.65 -0.05
CA TYR A 14 12.54 -3.25 1.24
C TYR A 14 12.51 -4.77 1.10
N SER A 15 13.61 -5.42 1.47
CA SER A 15 13.76 -6.88 1.38
C SER A 15 13.00 -7.63 2.47
N THR A 16 12.89 -7.02 3.65
CA THR A 16 12.19 -7.54 4.81
C THR A 16 11.01 -6.65 5.18
N ARG A 17 10.14 -7.16 6.06
CA ARG A 17 9.02 -6.42 6.59
C ARG A 17 9.48 -5.17 7.36
N VAL A 18 8.98 -4.01 6.93
CA VAL A 18 9.16 -2.70 7.58
C VAL A 18 7.79 -2.07 7.82
N THR A 19 7.59 -1.51 9.01
CA THR A 19 6.43 -0.68 9.34
C THR A 19 6.85 0.78 9.33
N VAL A 20 6.17 1.61 8.54
CA VAL A 20 6.34 3.06 8.48
C VAL A 20 5.16 3.73 9.16
N GLY A 21 5.44 4.58 10.13
CA GLY A 21 4.44 5.24 10.97
C GLY A 21 4.86 5.23 12.45
N PRO A 22 3.95 5.59 13.37
CA PRO A 22 2.59 6.09 13.08
C PRO A 22 2.63 7.45 12.36
N PHE A 23 1.72 7.63 11.41
CA PHE A 23 1.52 8.89 10.71
C PHE A 23 0.51 9.76 11.47
N ASP A 24 0.78 11.06 11.51
CA ASP A 24 -0.13 12.07 12.07
C ASP A 24 -1.21 12.46 11.04
N ARG A 25 -2.38 12.91 11.52
CA ARG A 25 -3.48 13.33 10.64
C ARG A 25 -3.14 14.58 9.83
N GLN A 26 -2.35 15.49 10.36
CA GLN A 26 -2.12 16.81 9.80
C GLN A 26 -0.87 16.87 8.91
N PHE A 27 0.28 16.44 9.43
CA PHE A 27 1.54 16.61 8.73
C PHE A 27 2.52 15.48 8.99
N ASN A 28 3.14 15.00 7.93
CA ASN A 28 4.17 13.96 7.98
C ASN A 28 5.32 14.31 7.04
N ALA A 29 6.54 13.99 7.45
CA ALA A 29 7.74 14.17 6.64
C ALA A 29 8.50 12.86 6.51
N ILE A 30 8.89 12.50 5.29
CA ILE A 30 9.75 11.35 4.99
C ILE A 30 11.14 11.89 4.65
N THR A 31 12.11 11.64 5.52
CA THR A 31 13.50 12.13 5.37
C THR A 31 14.51 10.98 5.43
N GLY A 32 15.77 11.25 5.05
CA GLY A 32 16.84 10.25 5.04
C GLY A 32 17.82 10.41 3.87
N LEU A 33 18.95 9.72 3.94
CA LEU A 33 20.05 9.81 2.95
C LEU A 33 19.63 9.36 1.54
N ASN A 34 20.37 9.76 0.52
CA ASN A 34 20.15 9.28 -0.85
C ASN A 34 20.32 7.75 -0.92
N GLY A 35 19.44 7.09 -1.67
CA GLY A 35 19.45 5.62 -1.79
C GLY A 35 18.76 4.85 -0.65
N SER A 36 18.32 5.50 0.44
CA SER A 36 17.67 4.83 1.60
C SER A 36 16.25 4.28 1.37
N GLY A 37 15.70 4.40 0.15
CA GLY A 37 14.38 3.87 -0.18
C GLY A 37 13.19 4.80 0.08
N LYS A 38 13.39 6.05 0.51
CA LYS A 38 12.32 7.05 0.78
C LYS A 38 11.22 7.11 -0.28
N SER A 39 11.59 7.26 -1.54
CA SER A 39 10.62 7.35 -2.65
C SER A 39 9.85 6.03 -2.83
N ASN A 40 10.40 4.89 -2.40
CA ASN A 40 9.73 3.61 -2.47
C ASN A 40 8.62 3.48 -1.41
N ILE A 41 8.61 4.30 -0.35
CA ILE A 41 7.47 4.42 0.56
C ILE A 41 6.26 4.99 -0.19
N LEU A 42 6.45 6.09 -0.92
CA LEU A 42 5.38 6.67 -1.74
C LEU A 42 4.92 5.71 -2.84
N ASP A 43 5.85 5.06 -3.53
CA ASP A 43 5.51 4.02 -4.50
C ASP A 43 4.68 2.88 -3.89
N SER A 44 4.96 2.50 -2.65
CA SER A 44 4.23 1.45 -1.95
C SER A 44 2.78 1.87 -1.67
N ILE A 45 2.55 3.12 -1.29
CA ILE A 45 1.22 3.70 -1.10
C ILE A 45 0.49 3.73 -2.45
N CYS A 46 1.13 4.29 -3.49
CA CYS A 46 0.59 4.34 -4.84
C CYS A 46 0.21 2.94 -5.38
N PHE A 47 1.04 1.95 -5.09
CA PHE A 47 0.78 0.56 -5.43
C PHE A 47 -0.51 0.06 -4.76
N VAL A 48 -0.73 0.33 -3.47
CA VAL A 48 -1.98 -0.07 -2.80
C VAL A 48 -3.19 0.70 -3.31
N LEU A 49 -3.07 2.01 -3.57
CA LEU A 49 -4.17 2.83 -4.09
C LEU A 49 -4.65 2.41 -5.49
N GLY A 50 -3.94 1.51 -6.17
CA GLY A 50 -4.42 0.90 -7.41
C GLY A 50 -4.23 1.78 -8.63
N ILE A 51 -3.24 2.66 -8.59
CA ILE A 51 -2.79 3.45 -9.74
C ILE A 51 -2.49 2.51 -10.91
N SER A 52 -3.20 2.73 -12.02
CA SER A 52 -3.13 1.94 -13.25
C SER A 52 -1.87 2.26 -14.07
N ASN A 53 -1.33 3.46 -13.92
CA ASN A 53 -0.16 3.91 -14.66
C ASN A 53 1.13 3.52 -13.94
N LEU A 54 1.75 2.43 -14.38
CA LEU A 54 2.98 1.87 -13.80
C LEU A 54 4.17 2.84 -13.83
N THR A 55 4.17 3.84 -14.72
CA THR A 55 5.21 4.87 -14.75
C THR A 55 5.24 5.71 -13.48
N GLN A 56 4.09 5.91 -12.82
CA GLN A 56 4.01 6.61 -11.53
C GLN A 56 4.72 5.84 -10.42
N VAL A 57 4.82 4.52 -10.54
CA VAL A 57 5.55 3.65 -9.62
C VAL A 57 6.90 3.26 -10.20
N ARG A 58 7.39 3.94 -11.24
CA ARG A 58 8.77 3.81 -11.78
C ARG A 58 9.15 2.36 -12.13
N VAL A 59 8.24 1.61 -12.74
CA VAL A 59 8.45 0.23 -13.22
C VAL A 59 7.82 0.02 -14.59
N GLY A 60 8.40 -0.88 -15.40
CA GLY A 60 7.85 -1.28 -16.70
C GLY A 60 6.81 -2.39 -16.59
N ASN A 61 6.91 -3.23 -15.56
CA ASN A 61 5.94 -4.28 -15.25
C ASN A 61 5.81 -4.45 -13.72
N LEU A 62 4.70 -5.03 -13.27
CA LEU A 62 4.44 -5.19 -11.84
C LEU A 62 5.47 -6.10 -11.13
N SER A 63 6.08 -7.07 -11.83
CA SER A 63 7.05 -8.00 -11.22
C SER A 63 8.35 -7.32 -10.78
N GLU A 64 8.65 -6.13 -11.33
CA GLU A 64 9.77 -5.28 -10.89
C GLU A 64 9.53 -4.61 -9.54
N LEU A 65 8.30 -4.64 -9.02
CA LEU A 65 8.00 -4.19 -7.66
C LEU A 65 8.49 -5.16 -6.59
N VAL A 66 8.74 -6.43 -6.95
CA VAL A 66 9.31 -7.41 -6.03
C VAL A 66 10.80 -7.15 -5.87
N TYR A 67 11.29 -7.13 -4.63
CA TYR A 67 12.70 -6.95 -4.31
C TYR A 67 13.56 -8.04 -5.00
N LYS A 68 14.63 -7.62 -5.69
CA LYS A 68 15.54 -8.51 -6.45
C LYS A 68 17.01 -8.37 -6.06
N GLN A 69 17.40 -7.36 -5.26
CA GLN A 69 18.82 -6.99 -5.07
C GLN A 69 19.53 -7.77 -3.96
N GLY A 70 19.76 -9.08 -4.16
CA GLY A 70 20.73 -9.83 -3.33
C GLY A 70 20.14 -10.78 -2.29
N GLN A 71 18.83 -11.01 -2.29
CA GLN A 71 18.23 -12.14 -1.56
C GLN A 71 17.66 -13.15 -2.55
N ALA A 72 18.30 -14.31 -2.63
CA ALA A 72 17.72 -15.48 -3.26
C ALA A 72 16.42 -15.86 -2.51
N GLY A 73 15.30 -15.97 -3.23
CA GLY A 73 14.05 -16.51 -2.69
C GLY A 73 12.92 -15.52 -2.42
N VAL A 74 13.12 -14.21 -2.54
CA VAL A 74 12.00 -13.25 -2.48
C VAL A 74 11.20 -13.34 -3.78
N THR A 75 10.03 -13.97 -3.71
CA THR A 75 9.12 -14.19 -4.85
C THR A 75 7.83 -13.42 -4.73
N LYS A 76 7.66 -12.63 -3.66
CA LYS A 76 6.44 -11.91 -3.34
C LYS A 76 6.76 -10.53 -2.78
N ALA A 77 5.94 -9.55 -3.15
CA ALA A 77 5.83 -8.28 -2.44
C ALA A 77 4.43 -8.12 -1.84
N SER A 78 4.35 -7.53 -0.66
CA SER A 78 3.12 -7.20 0.03
C SER A 78 3.23 -5.79 0.58
N VAL A 79 2.23 -4.95 0.33
CA VAL A 79 2.11 -3.65 0.97
C VAL A 79 0.74 -3.56 1.61
N THR A 80 0.70 -3.14 2.86
CA THR A 80 -0.53 -2.89 3.63
C THR A 80 -0.58 -1.43 4.02
N VAL A 81 -1.69 -0.76 3.74
CA VAL A 81 -1.96 0.58 4.27
C VAL A 81 -3.08 0.44 5.30
N VAL A 82 -2.81 0.89 6.52
CA VAL A 82 -3.78 0.97 7.60
C VAL A 82 -4.30 2.40 7.64
N PHE A 83 -5.60 2.56 7.48
CA PHE A 83 -6.27 3.84 7.57
C PHE A 83 -7.01 3.95 8.91
N ASN A 84 -6.79 5.05 9.63
CA ASN A 84 -7.68 5.46 10.71
C ASN A 84 -9.01 5.92 10.10
N ASN A 85 -10.10 5.37 10.63
CA ASN A 85 -11.48 5.62 10.21
C ASN A 85 -12.39 5.93 11.41
N GLU A 86 -11.86 6.64 12.41
CA GLU A 86 -12.62 7.06 13.61
C GLU A 86 -13.58 8.22 13.30
N ASP A 87 -13.24 9.08 12.33
CA ASP A 87 -14.12 10.12 11.81
C ASP A 87 -15.19 9.52 10.89
N LYS A 88 -16.32 9.12 11.48
CA LYS A 88 -17.39 8.38 10.80
C LYS A 88 -18.11 9.20 9.72
N GLN A 89 -18.07 10.52 9.81
CA GLN A 89 -18.64 11.40 8.79
C GLN A 89 -17.79 11.39 7.51
N ALA A 90 -16.50 11.09 7.64
CA ALA A 90 -15.56 10.96 6.53
C ALA A 90 -15.19 9.50 6.22
N SER A 91 -16.04 8.55 6.65
CA SER A 91 -15.87 7.12 6.38
C SER A 91 -16.37 6.78 4.98
N PRO A 92 -15.73 5.84 4.27
CA PRO A 92 -16.32 5.19 3.12
C PRO A 92 -17.68 4.56 3.46
N VAL A 93 -18.59 4.61 2.48
CA VAL A 93 -19.95 4.06 2.62
C VAL A 93 -19.88 2.56 2.93
N GLY A 94 -20.54 2.13 4.00
CA GLY A 94 -20.58 0.72 4.44
C GLY A 94 -19.41 0.30 5.33
N TYR A 95 -18.51 1.23 5.70
CA TYR A 95 -17.38 0.98 6.59
C TYR A 95 -17.43 1.77 7.90
N GLU A 96 -18.54 2.43 8.20
CA GLU A 96 -18.72 3.32 9.35
C GLU A 96 -18.53 2.56 10.68
N MET A 97 -18.87 1.27 10.72
CA MET A 97 -18.69 0.40 11.88
C MET A 97 -17.24 -0.03 12.14
N HIS A 98 -16.31 0.31 11.25
CA HIS A 98 -14.90 -0.05 11.37
C HIS A 98 -14.08 1.18 11.78
N ASP A 99 -13.35 1.10 12.90
CA ASP A 99 -12.43 2.16 13.33
C ASP A 99 -11.14 2.19 12.50
N LYS A 100 -10.83 1.07 11.84
CA LYS A 100 -9.70 0.95 10.92
C LYS A 100 -10.13 0.29 9.61
N ILE A 101 -9.58 0.78 8.52
CA ILE A 101 -9.70 0.16 7.20
C ILE A 101 -8.32 -0.29 6.77
N ILE A 102 -8.14 -1.58 6.51
CA ILE A 102 -6.84 -2.19 6.22
C ILE A 102 -6.85 -2.70 4.78
N ILE A 103 -6.04 -2.11 3.92
CA ILE A 103 -5.94 -2.49 2.51
C ILE A 103 -4.57 -3.09 2.25
N THR A 104 -4.52 -4.33 1.81
CA THR A 104 -3.30 -5.02 1.40
C THR A 104 -3.31 -5.27 -0.10
N ARG A 105 -2.22 -4.95 -0.81
CA ARG A 105 -1.99 -5.41 -2.17
C ARG A 105 -0.79 -6.35 -2.19
N GLN A 106 -0.95 -7.49 -2.87
CA GLN A 106 0.09 -8.50 -2.99
C GLN A 106 0.36 -8.82 -4.46
N ILE A 107 1.63 -9.04 -4.77
CA ILE A 107 2.11 -9.58 -6.04
C ILE A 107 3.05 -10.74 -5.78
N VAL A 108 2.90 -11.81 -6.56
CA VAL A 108 3.79 -12.97 -6.58
C VAL A 108 4.36 -13.10 -8.00
N ILE A 109 5.68 -13.28 -8.12
CA ILE A 109 6.34 -13.47 -9.42
C ILE A 109 5.77 -14.72 -10.09
N GLY A 110 5.25 -14.58 -11.31
CA GLY A 110 4.58 -15.67 -12.05
C GLY A 110 3.25 -16.11 -11.44
N GLY A 111 2.81 -15.48 -10.35
CA GLY A 111 1.57 -15.78 -9.65
C GLY A 111 0.49 -14.73 -9.87
N ARG A 112 -0.51 -14.71 -8.97
CA ARG A 112 -1.63 -13.77 -9.02
C ARG A 112 -1.36 -12.53 -8.19
N ASN A 113 -1.87 -11.41 -8.70
CA ASN A 113 -2.02 -10.18 -7.94
C ASN A 113 -3.35 -10.20 -7.21
N ARG A 114 -3.38 -9.81 -5.94
CA ARG A 114 -4.62 -9.77 -5.16
C ARG A 114 -4.68 -8.59 -4.23
N TYR A 115 -5.90 -8.16 -3.95
CA TYR A 115 -6.23 -7.21 -2.92
C TYR A 115 -6.90 -7.91 -1.75
N LEU A 116 -6.57 -7.45 -0.54
CA LEU A 116 -7.29 -7.78 0.66
C LEU A 116 -7.80 -6.49 1.30
N LEU A 117 -9.08 -6.48 1.68
CA LEU A 117 -9.71 -5.41 2.44
C LEU A 117 -10.19 -6.00 3.75
N ASN A 118 -9.66 -5.52 4.88
CA ASN A 118 -9.88 -6.09 6.20
C ASN A 118 -9.67 -7.62 6.20
N SER A 119 -8.56 -8.06 5.62
CA SER A 119 -8.17 -9.48 5.45
C SER A 119 -9.03 -10.33 4.51
N HIS A 120 -10.05 -9.77 3.85
CA HIS A 120 -10.88 -10.48 2.88
C HIS A 120 -10.43 -10.21 1.44
N ASN A 121 -10.35 -11.24 0.60
CA ASN A 121 -9.99 -11.06 -0.81
C ASN A 121 -11.07 -10.23 -1.52
N VAL A 122 -10.65 -9.19 -2.22
CA VAL A 122 -11.52 -8.28 -2.97
C VAL A 122 -10.98 -8.03 -4.37
N GLN A 123 -11.85 -7.60 -5.27
CA GLN A 123 -11.45 -7.16 -6.61
C GLN A 123 -10.88 -5.73 -6.57
N GLN A 124 -10.03 -5.38 -7.53
CA GLN A 124 -9.49 -4.02 -7.64
C GLN A 124 -10.59 -2.96 -7.75
N ASN A 125 -11.68 -3.23 -8.46
CA ASN A 125 -12.81 -2.30 -8.59
C ASN A 125 -13.47 -1.99 -7.24
N GLN A 126 -13.46 -2.92 -6.29
CA GLN A 126 -14.01 -2.67 -4.94
C GLN A 126 -13.13 -1.67 -4.17
N ILE A 127 -11.81 -1.74 -4.34
CA ILE A 127 -10.86 -0.77 -3.77
C ILE A 127 -11.04 0.62 -4.41
N GLN A 128 -11.19 0.67 -5.74
CA GLN A 128 -11.46 1.93 -6.44
C GLN A 128 -12.78 2.57 -5.98
N ASN A 129 -13.85 1.79 -5.87
CA ASN A 129 -15.13 2.28 -5.38
C ASN A 129 -15.04 2.79 -3.93
N LEU A 130 -14.23 2.13 -3.08
CA LEU A 130 -13.99 2.59 -1.73
C LEU A 130 -13.33 3.98 -1.72
N PHE A 131 -12.29 4.20 -2.52
CA PHE A 131 -11.62 5.51 -2.60
C PHE A 131 -12.52 6.59 -3.24
N HIS A 132 -13.25 6.25 -4.30
CA HIS A 132 -14.21 7.18 -4.91
C HIS A 132 -15.28 7.64 -3.91
N SER A 133 -15.72 6.77 -2.99
CA SER A 133 -16.72 7.14 -1.98
C SER A 133 -16.24 8.21 -0.99
N VAL A 134 -14.92 8.40 -0.88
CA VAL A 134 -14.29 9.44 -0.06
C VAL A 134 -13.57 10.49 -0.91
N SER A 135 -13.95 10.60 -2.19
CA SER A 135 -13.41 11.59 -3.15
C SER A 135 -11.89 11.49 -3.38
N LEU A 136 -11.35 10.27 -3.30
CA LEU A 136 -9.96 9.94 -3.60
C LEU A 136 -9.84 9.05 -4.84
#